data_AF-A0A835H739-F1
#
_entry.id   AF-A0A835H739-F1
#
_cell.length_a   1.000
_cell.length_b   1.000
_cell.length_c   1.000
_cell.angle_alpha   90.00
_cell.angle_beta   90.00
_cell.angle_gamma   90.00
#
_symmetry.space_group_name_H-M   'P 1'
#
loop_
_entity.id
_entity.type
_entity.pdbx_description
1 polymer ?
#
loop_
_entity_poly.entity_id
_entity_poly.type
_entity_poly.pdbx_seq_one_letter_code
_entity_poly.pdbx_strand_id
1 'polypeptide(L)'
;MKQMDFSLNDVQGEEQFIFDSQMIERAELMILRALKWQMRSITPFSFIHFFLSLFKLQDPVLQHALKARASDIIYKSQHGT
;
A
#
# COMPACT_ATOMS: atom_id res chain seq x y z
N MET A 1 0.10 -11.82 -18.22
CA MET A 1 0.36 -10.69 -17.30
C MET A 1 -0.54 -9.55 -17.72
N LYS A 2 -1.35 -8.99 -16.81
CA LYS A 2 -2.19 -7.83 -17.11
C LYS A 2 -1.25 -6.63 -17.24
N GLN A 3 -1.19 -6.01 -18.41
CA GLN A 3 -0.50 -4.73 -18.58
C GLN A 3 -1.27 -3.70 -17.75
N MET A 4 -0.62 -3.12 -16.73
CA MET A 4 -1.16 -1.98 -16.00
C MET A 4 -0.54 -0.75 -16.63
N ASP A 5 -1.26 -0.15 -17.57
CA ASP A 5 -0.88 1.13 -18.16
C ASP A 5 -1.19 2.21 -17.11
N PHE A 6 -0.18 2.57 -16.31
CA PHE A 6 -0.24 3.73 -15.43
C PHE A 6 -0.15 5.00 -16.29
N SER A 7 -1.16 5.86 -16.25
CA SER A 7 -1.16 7.13 -16.94
C SER A 7 -0.61 8.23 -16.03
N LEU A 8 0.12 9.20 -16.60
CA LEU A 8 0.62 10.37 -15.85
C LEU A 8 -0.51 11.17 -15.20
N ASN A 9 -1.72 11.09 -15.76
CA ASN A 9 -2.91 11.73 -15.23
C ASN A 9 -3.36 11.12 -13.89
N ASP A 10 -2.99 9.87 -13.59
CA ASP A 10 -3.36 9.18 -12.36
C ASP A 10 -2.56 9.69 -11.14
N VAL A 11 -1.48 10.44 -11.37
CA VAL A 11 -0.57 10.99 -10.35
C VAL A 11 -0.80 12.48 -10.11
N GLN A 12 -1.52 13.17 -11.00
CA GLN A 12 -1.88 14.58 -10.84
C GLN A 12 -3.13 14.67 -9.94
N GLY A 13 -2.93 15.08 -8.68
CA GLY A 13 -4.02 15.41 -7.76
C GLY A 13 -4.77 16.67 -8.18
N GLU A 14 -5.70 17.12 -7.32
CA GLU A 14 -6.52 18.33 -7.56
C GLU A 14 -5.69 19.62 -7.66
N GLU A 15 -4.46 19.61 -7.15
CA GLU A 15 -3.47 20.65 -7.37
C GLU A 15 -2.64 20.31 -8.62
N GLN A 16 -2.62 21.23 -9.59
CA GLN A 16 -1.98 21.05 -10.90
C GLN A 16 -0.45 21.04 -10.80
N PHE A 17 0.11 19.98 -10.21
CA PHE A 17 1.53 19.67 -10.29
C PHE A 17 1.82 19.05 -11.65
N ILE A 18 2.44 19.83 -12.54
CA ILE A 18 2.93 19.34 -13.83
C ILE A 18 4.22 18.56 -13.55
N PHE A 19 4.09 17.26 -13.30
CA PHE A 19 5.23 16.35 -13.24
C PHE A 19 5.65 15.98 -14.66
N ASP A 20 6.84 16.41 -15.06
CA ASP A 20 7.48 15.94 -16.30
C ASP A 20 7.80 14.44 -16.17
N SER A 21 7.64 13.68 -17.26
CA SER A 21 7.98 12.26 -17.33
C SER A 21 9.44 12.02 -16.91
N GLN A 22 10.35 12.93 -17.31
CA GLN A 22 11.76 12.86 -16.90
C GLN A 22 11.94 13.05 -15.39
N MET A 23 11.11 13.87 -14.75
CA MET A 23 11.16 14.11 -13.31
C MET A 23 10.67 12.88 -12.52
N ILE A 24 9.61 12.24 -13.00
CA ILE A 24 9.07 11.01 -12.40
C ILE A 24 10.09 9.87 -12.49
N GLU A 25 10.67 9.63 -13.67
CA GLU A 25 11.68 8.59 -13.85
C GLU A 25 12.89 8.80 -12.90
N ARG A 26 13.34 10.04 -12.75
CA ARG A 26 14.41 10.39 -11.80
C ARG A 26 14.00 10.13 -10.36
N ALA A 27 12.78 10.48 -9.97
CA ALA A 27 12.27 10.25 -8.62
C ALA A 27 12.15 8.74 -8.33
N GLU A 28 11.61 7.97 -9.27
CA GLU A 28 11.53 6.51 -9.18
C GLU A 28 12.92 5.90 -8.99
N LEU A 29 13.88 6.24 -9.85
CA LEU A 29 15.24 5.71 -9.76
C LEU A 29 15.94 6.12 -8.45
N MET A 30 15.71 7.35 -7.96
CA MET A 30 16.20 7.80 -6.66
C MET A 30 15.62 6.97 -5.52
N ILE A 31 14.31 6.72 -5.51
CA ILE A 31 13.63 5.89 -4.51
C ILE A 31 14.18 4.46 -4.55
N LEU A 32 14.27 3.86 -5.74
CA LEU A 32 14.82 2.50 -5.93
C LEU A 32 16.23 2.39 -5.37
N ARG A 33 17.09 3.37 -5.67
CA ARG A 33 18.47 3.41 -5.14
C ARG A 33 18.51 3.61 -3.63
N ALA A 34 17.71 4.53 -3.09
CA ALA A 34 17.64 4.78 -1.65
C ALA A 34 17.18 3.53 -0.87
N LEU A 35 16.21 2.79 -1.43
CA LEU A 35 15.73 1.52 -0.91
C LEU A 35 16.69 0.35 -1.22
N LYS A 36 17.83 0.57 -1.88
CA LYS A 36 18.75 -0.48 -2.33
C LYS A 36 18.04 -1.60 -3.12
N TRP A 37 17.07 -1.22 -3.94
CA TRP A 37 16.20 -2.13 -4.70
C TRP A 37 15.37 -3.09 -3.83
N GLN A 38 15.28 -2.87 -2.52
CA GLN A 38 14.47 -3.67 -1.60
C GLN A 38 12.99 -3.21 -1.64
N MET A 39 12.34 -3.46 -2.77
CA MET A 39 10.94 -3.08 -3.01
C MET A 39 9.92 -3.89 -2.20
N ARG A 40 10.37 -4.95 -1.52
CA ARG A 40 9.51 -5.83 -0.74
C ARG A 40 9.42 -5.34 0.71
N SER A 41 8.83 -4.16 0.90
CA SER A 41 8.50 -3.69 2.25
C SER A 41 7.53 -4.67 2.92
N ILE A 42 7.87 -5.11 4.13
CA ILE A 42 6.99 -5.92 4.96
C ILE A 42 6.31 -4.98 5.95
N THR A 43 5.00 -4.84 5.86
CA THR A 43 4.20 -4.01 6.76
C THR A 43 3.38 -4.90 7.69
N PRO A 44 2.92 -4.41 8.86
CA PRO A 44 2.05 -5.21 9.74
C PRO A 44 0.79 -5.73 9.04
N PHE A 45 0.30 -5.01 8.03
CA PHE A 45 -0.85 -5.40 7.21
C PHE A 45 -0.65 -6.74 6.48
N SER A 46 0.60 -7.07 6.10
CA SER A 46 0.93 -8.34 5.45
C SER A 46 0.58 -9.55 6.33
N PHE A 47 0.53 -9.38 7.66
CA PHE A 47 0.26 -10.46 8.60
C PHE A 47 -1.22 -10.62 8.95
N ILE A 48 -2.09 -9.69 8.57
CA ILE A 48 -3.52 -9.76 8.95
C ILE A 48 -4.15 -11.07 8.49
N HIS A 49 -3.88 -11.49 7.25
CA HIS A 49 -4.43 -12.74 6.73
C HIS A 49 -3.94 -13.98 7.49
N PHE A 50 -2.65 -14.01 7.83
CA PHE A 50 -2.06 -15.07 8.65
C PHE A 50 -2.77 -15.17 10.01
N PHE A 51 -2.90 -14.06 10.74
CA PHE A 51 -3.57 -14.08 12.05
C PHE A 51 -5.06 -14.44 11.95
N LEU A 52 -5.78 -13.94 10.94
CA LEU A 52 -7.18 -14.31 10.73
C LEU A 52 -7.38 -15.81 10.49
N SER A 53 -6.44 -16.46 9.80
CA SER A 53 -6.48 -17.91 9.54
C SER A 53 -6.44 -18.76 10.82
N LEU A 54 -5.83 -18.25 11.90
CA LEU A 54 -5.73 -18.95 13.18
C LEU A 54 -7.10 -19.15 13.84
N PHE A 55 -8.06 -18.26 13.56
CA PHE A 55 -9.39 -18.26 14.17
C PHE A 55 -10.41 -19.16 13.45
N LYS A 56 -10.04 -19.78 12.31
CA LYS A 56 -10.92 -20.66 11.51
C LYS A 56 -12.33 -20.08 11.26
N LEU A 57 -12.41 -18.77 11.03
CA LEU A 57 -13.66 -18.06 10.82
C LEU A 57 -14.33 -18.57 9.53
N GLN A 58 -15.58 -18.99 9.59
CA GLN A 58 -16.33 -19.45 8.41
C GLN A 58 -17.19 -18.34 7.79
N ASP A 59 -17.55 -17.33 8.58
CA ASP A 59 -18.37 -16.20 8.13
C ASP A 59 -17.53 -15.15 7.37
N PRO A 60 -17.79 -14.93 6.07
CA PRO A 60 -17.09 -13.92 5.27
C PRO A 60 -17.32 -12.48 5.78
N VAL A 61 -18.48 -12.17 6.35
CA VAL A 61 -18.82 -10.82 6.83
C VAL A 61 -17.96 -10.49 8.05
N LEU A 62 -17.87 -11.43 9.00
CA LEU A 62 -17.02 -11.29 10.17
C LEU A 62 -15.53 -11.21 9.80
N GLN A 63 -15.06 -12.03 8.85
CA GLN A 63 -13.68 -11.94 8.37
C GLN A 63 -13.37 -10.55 7.79
N HIS A 64 -14.30 -10.00 6.99
CA HIS A 64 -14.16 -8.65 6.43
C HIS A 64 -14.13 -7.59 7.54
N ALA A 65 -15.07 -7.66 8.49
CA ALA A 65 -15.15 -6.73 9.61
C ALA A 65 -13.87 -6.75 10.48
N LEU A 66 -13.34 -7.94 10.77
CA LEU A 66 -12.11 -8.10 11.54
C LEU A 66 -10.88 -7.59 10.77
N LYS A 67 -10.80 -7.87 9.46
CA LYS A 67 -9.73 -7.34 8.61
C LYS A 67 -9.75 -5.81 8.61
N ALA A 68 -10.92 -5.20 8.41
CA ALA A 68 -11.09 -3.74 8.43
C ALA A 68 -10.68 -3.16 9.79
N ARG A 69 -11.14 -3.78 10.89
CA ARG A 69 -10.81 -3.33 12.24
C ARG A 69 -9.32 -3.48 12.56
N ALA A 70 -8.69 -4.57 12.15
CA ALA A 70 -7.25 -4.78 12.33
C ALA A 70 -6.43 -3.73 11.56
N SER A 71 -6.81 -3.44 10.30
CA SER A 71 -6.18 -2.39 9.51
C SER A 71 -6.27 -1.02 10.17
N ASP A 72 -7.45 -0.65 10.69
CA ASP A 72 -7.68 0.61 11.40
C ASP A 72 -6.81 0.72 12.67
N ILE A 73 -6.72 -0.36 13.45
CA ILE A 73 -5.85 -0.40 14.65
C ILE A 73 -4.38 -0.25 14.28
N ILE A 74 -3.91 -0.97 13.25
CA ILE A 74 -2.51 -0.86 12.78
C ILE A 74 -2.23 0.56 12.29
N TYR A 75 -3.15 1.16 11.55
CA TYR A 75 -2.98 2.53 11.07
C TYR A 75 -2.90 3.54 12.22
N LYS A 76 -3.82 3.44 13.20
CA LYS A 76 -3.87 4.32 14.37
C LYS A 76 -2.66 4.17 15.29
N SER A 77 -2.13 2.96 15.44
CA SER A 77 -0.96 2.74 16.29
C SER A 77 0.32 3.39 15.72
N GLN A 78 0.40 3.61 14.42
CA GLN A 78 1.54 4.27 13.77
C GLN A 78 1.50 5.80 13.86
N HIS A 79 0.32 6.40 14.03
CA HIS A 79 0.17 7.86 13.94
C HIS A 79 0.00 8.55 15.29
N GLY A 80 -0.06 7.81 16.40
CA GLY A 80 -0.13 8.39 17.75
C GLY A 80 -1.34 9.31 17.91
N THR A 81 -2.48 8.71 18.29
CA THR A 81 -3.80 9.30 18.53
C THR A 81 -4.59 9.71 17.29
#